data_AF-A0A182N717-F1
#
_entry.id   AF-A0A182N717-F1
#
_cell.length_a   1.000
_cell.length_b   1.000
_cell.length_c   1.000
_cell.angle_alpha   90.00
_cell.angle_beta   90.00
_cell.angle_gamma   90.00
#
_symmetry.space_group_name_H-M   'P 1'
#
loop_
_entity.id
_entity.type
_entity.pdbx_description
1 polymer ?
#
loop_
_entity_poly.entity_id
_entity_poly.type
_entity_poly.pdbx_seq_one_letter_code
_entity_poly.pdbx_strand_id
1 'polypeptide(L)'
;MYRITATAQRWSILLLLTLVTIQLYAVPVQVMYEQLQQLNGTELIDGSNIRIRKYNRTLSVMNGTFDLFRNVDNNFSFTFRLAYSALGNNQFVQSPVRLPMQRMCHFLNTTYSDYWHFYANVTNFPAVGECPVQAKRYYVRDKTLDSTLFLQDYLKSGLWKITMLVYEQEVKVPVAVGI
;
A
#
# COMPACT_ATOMS: atom_id res chain seq x y z
N MET A 1 -26.88 -16.47 45.76
CA MET A 1 -27.83 -17.23 44.93
C MET A 1 -28.50 -16.24 43.99
N TYR A 2 -27.97 -16.05 42.77
CA TYR A 2 -28.48 -15.04 41.82
C TYR A 2 -29.55 -15.66 40.92
N ARG A 3 -30.81 -15.20 41.04
CA ARG A 3 -31.87 -15.52 40.09
C ARG A 3 -31.69 -14.65 38.85
N ILE A 4 -31.14 -15.22 37.79
CA ILE A 4 -31.17 -14.59 36.46
C ILE A 4 -32.63 -14.68 35.98
N THR A 5 -33.29 -13.53 35.85
CA THR A 5 -34.66 -13.44 35.34
C THR A 5 -34.67 -13.82 33.85
N ALA A 6 -35.62 -14.68 33.44
CA ALA A 6 -35.70 -15.23 32.07
C ALA A 6 -35.81 -14.16 30.96
N THR A 7 -36.20 -12.93 31.31
CA THR A 7 -36.21 -11.76 30.44
C THR A 7 -34.80 -11.28 30.09
N ALA A 8 -33.87 -11.23 31.04
CA ALA A 8 -32.48 -10.85 30.79
C ALA A 8 -31.79 -11.84 29.84
N GLN A 9 -32.02 -13.14 30.03
CA GLN A 9 -31.47 -14.20 29.19
C GLN A 9 -31.92 -14.08 27.72
N ARG A 10 -33.19 -13.72 27.46
CA ARG A 10 -33.72 -13.54 26.11
C ARG A 10 -33.09 -12.35 25.39
N TRP A 11 -32.82 -11.27 26.11
CA TRP A 11 -32.21 -10.06 25.54
C TRP A 11 -30.72 -10.29 25.23
N SER A 12 -30.02 -11.03 26.08
CA SER A 12 -28.63 -11.45 25.81
C SER A 12 -28.51 -12.31 24.56
N ILE A 13 -29.43 -13.25 24.33
CA ILE A 13 -29.43 -14.11 23.14
C ILE A 13 -29.73 -13.29 21.88
N LEU A 14 -30.69 -12.36 21.93
CA LEU A 14 -31.00 -11.45 20.82
C LEU A 14 -29.81 -10.56 20.47
N LEU A 15 -29.10 -10.03 21.46
CA LEU A 15 -27.94 -9.15 21.27
C LEU A 15 -26.72 -9.90 20.71
N LEU A 16 -26.54 -11.16 21.13
CA LEU A 16 -25.54 -12.06 20.54
C LEU A 16 -25.88 -12.43 19.10
N LEU A 17 -27.15 -12.72 18.80
CA LEU A 17 -27.61 -13.00 17.44
C LEU A 17 -27.43 -11.80 16.51
N THR A 18 -27.70 -10.57 16.97
CA THR A 18 -27.47 -9.36 16.17
C THR A 18 -25.99 -9.09 15.96
N LEU A 19 -25.13 -9.30 16.97
CA LEU A 19 -23.67 -9.19 16.80
C LEU A 19 -23.12 -10.21 15.79
N VAL A 20 -23.58 -11.47 15.85
CA VAL A 20 -23.18 -12.52 14.92
C VAL A 20 -23.66 -12.23 13.50
N THR A 21 -24.89 -11.74 13.32
CA THR A 21 -25.36 -11.34 11.99
C THR A 21 -24.57 -10.15 11.44
N ILE A 22 -24.28 -9.13 12.25
CA ILE A 22 -23.46 -7.99 11.82
C ILE A 22 -22.08 -8.43 11.35
N GLN A 23 -21.43 -9.37 12.06
CA GLN A 23 -20.13 -9.90 11.62
C GLN A 23 -20.22 -10.76 10.34
N LEU A 24 -21.33 -11.49 10.14
CA LEU A 24 -21.57 -12.26 8.92
C LEU A 24 -21.86 -11.38 7.69
N TYR A 25 -22.37 -10.16 7.88
CA TYR A 25 -22.64 -9.19 6.82
C TYR A 25 -21.54 -8.14 6.62
N ALA A 26 -20.44 -8.22 7.36
CA ALA A 26 -19.30 -7.34 7.16
C ALA A 26 -18.63 -7.65 5.81
N VAL A 27 -18.94 -6.85 4.79
CA VAL A 27 -18.30 -6.96 3.47
C VAL A 27 -16.85 -6.52 3.61
N PRO A 28 -15.87 -7.34 3.20
CA PRO A 28 -14.46 -6.95 3.26
C PRO A 28 -14.21 -5.76 2.32
N VAL A 29 -13.39 -4.81 2.77
CA VAL A 29 -12.95 -3.68 1.95
C VAL A 29 -12.14 -4.22 0.78
N GLN A 30 -12.66 -4.05 -0.44
CA GLN A 30 -11.97 -4.45 -1.65
C GLN A 30 -11.02 -3.33 -2.09
N VAL A 31 -9.75 -3.66 -2.29
CA VAL A 31 -8.73 -2.72 -2.75
C VAL A 31 -8.15 -3.25 -4.06
N MET A 32 -8.13 -2.40 -5.09
CA MET A 32 -7.69 -2.75 -6.43
C MET A 32 -6.77 -1.65 -6.98
N TYR A 33 -5.71 -2.06 -7.69
CA TYR A 33 -4.96 -1.17 -8.55
C TYR A 33 -5.82 -0.72 -9.73
N GLU A 34 -5.77 0.57 -10.05
CA GLU A 34 -6.40 1.12 -11.24
C GLU A 34 -5.37 1.37 -12.33
N GLN A 35 -4.34 2.16 -12.04
CA GLN A 35 -3.33 2.54 -13.01
C GLN A 35 -1.98 2.80 -12.35
N LEU A 36 -0.90 2.48 -13.07
CA LEU A 36 0.45 2.93 -12.70
C LEU A 36 0.99 3.87 -13.77
N GLN A 37 1.52 5.01 -13.33
CA GLN A 37 2.20 5.96 -14.22
C GLN A 37 3.47 6.48 -13.56
N GLN A 38 4.57 6.41 -14.31
CA GLN A 38 5.82 7.08 -13.97
C GLN A 38 5.85 8.45 -14.66
N LEU A 39 6.00 9.54 -13.90
CA LEU A 39 6.04 10.89 -14.48
C LEU A 39 7.46 11.37 -14.80
N ASN A 40 8.44 10.99 -13.98
CA ASN A 40 9.84 11.37 -14.12
C ASN A 40 10.74 10.39 -13.34
N GLY A 41 12.05 10.59 -13.33
CA GLY A 41 12.99 9.78 -12.57
C GLY A 41 13.53 8.57 -13.31
N THR A 42 13.35 8.50 -14.63
CA THR A 42 13.81 7.39 -15.47
C THR A 42 15.33 7.25 -15.48
N GLU A 43 16.06 8.29 -15.09
CA GLU A 43 17.51 8.28 -14.88
C GLU A 43 17.94 7.52 -13.62
N LEU A 44 17.06 7.42 -12.61
CA LEU A 44 17.32 6.66 -11.38
C LEU A 44 16.70 5.27 -11.47
N ILE A 45 15.44 5.20 -11.87
CA ILE A 45 14.64 3.98 -11.94
C ILE A 45 13.75 4.01 -13.18
N ASP A 46 13.83 2.99 -14.04
CA ASP A 46 12.91 2.82 -15.17
C ASP A 46 11.88 1.74 -14.85
N GLY A 47 10.64 2.17 -14.61
CA GLY A 47 9.49 1.32 -14.34
C GLY A 47 8.54 1.12 -15.52
N SER A 48 8.94 1.47 -16.75
CA SER A 48 8.09 1.41 -17.95
C SER A 48 7.53 0.02 -18.29
N ASN A 49 8.20 -1.03 -17.80
CA ASN A 49 7.81 -2.42 -17.98
C ASN A 49 6.86 -2.95 -16.89
N ILE A 50 6.49 -2.13 -15.90
CA ILE A 50 5.46 -2.48 -14.91
C ILE A 50 4.07 -2.21 -15.49
N ARG A 51 3.16 -3.18 -15.33
CA ARG A 51 1.77 -3.09 -15.77
C ARG A 51 0.82 -3.49 -14.66
N ILE A 52 -0.31 -2.79 -14.60
CA ILE A 52 -1.47 -3.22 -13.84
C ILE A 52 -2.38 -4.00 -14.79
N ARG A 53 -2.80 -5.19 -14.35
CA ARG A 53 -3.74 -6.04 -15.10
C ARG A 53 -4.86 -6.52 -14.20
N LYS A 54 -6.06 -6.67 -14.75
CA LYS A 54 -7.16 -7.34 -14.04
C LYS A 54 -6.90 -8.84 -14.02
N TYR A 55 -6.87 -9.43 -12.84
CA TYR A 55 -6.76 -10.89 -12.67
C TYR A 55 -8.15 -11.53 -12.68
N ASN A 56 -9.12 -10.92 -11.99
CA ASN A 56 -10.54 -11.28 -12.03
C ASN A 56 -11.42 -10.03 -11.83
N ARG A 57 -12.74 -10.21 -11.63
CA ARG A 57 -13.70 -9.09 -11.49
C ARG A 57 -13.40 -8.16 -10.31
N THR A 58 -12.75 -8.64 -9.26
CA THR A 58 -12.53 -7.93 -7.99
C THR A 58 -11.06 -7.89 -7.57
N LEU A 59 -10.14 -8.27 -8.46
CA LEU A 59 -8.71 -8.35 -8.19
C LEU A 59 -7.91 -7.87 -9.39
N SER A 60 -7.04 -6.91 -9.15
CA SER A 60 -6.00 -6.49 -10.08
C SER A 60 -4.63 -6.74 -9.46
N VAL A 61 -3.66 -6.97 -10.33
CA VAL A 61 -2.29 -7.31 -9.95
C VAL A 61 -1.30 -6.44 -10.69
N MET A 62 -0.19 -6.14 -10.02
CA MET A 62 0.98 -5.50 -10.58
C MET A 62 1.98 -6.57 -11.03
N ASN A 63 2.39 -6.52 -12.28
CA ASN A 63 3.37 -7.43 -12.84
C ASN A 63 4.33 -6.68 -13.78
N GLY A 64 5.62 -7.01 -13.71
CA GLY A 64 6.63 -6.50 -14.61
C GLY A 64 8.00 -6.43 -13.97
N THR A 65 8.86 -5.64 -14.59
CA THR A 65 10.22 -5.39 -14.12
C THR A 65 10.52 -3.90 -14.10
N PHE A 66 11.46 -3.49 -13.26
CA PHE A 66 12.04 -2.17 -13.32
C PHE A 66 13.55 -2.24 -13.18
N ASP A 67 14.24 -1.29 -13.79
CA ASP A 67 15.68 -1.18 -13.75
C ASP A 67 16.09 -0.07 -12.79
N LEU A 68 16.89 -0.40 -11.78
CA LEU A 68 17.52 0.57 -10.91
C LEU A 68 18.95 0.83 -11.39
N PHE A 69 19.26 2.05 -11.79
CA PHE A 69 20.53 2.38 -12.44
C PHE A 69 21.63 2.79 -11.46
N ARG A 70 21.28 3.20 -10.24
CA ARG A 70 22.23 3.66 -9.20
C ARG A 70 21.93 2.98 -7.87
N ASN A 71 22.98 2.72 -7.10
CA ASN A 71 22.82 2.21 -5.75
C ASN A 71 22.07 3.24 -4.90
N VAL A 72 21.07 2.81 -4.15
CA VAL A 72 20.25 3.68 -3.30
C VAL A 72 20.61 3.43 -1.85
N ASP A 73 21.21 4.43 -1.22
CA ASP A 73 21.63 4.45 0.18
C ASP A 73 20.88 5.54 0.98
N ASN A 74 21.42 5.94 2.13
CA ASN A 74 20.82 6.99 2.96
C ASN A 74 20.91 8.42 2.39
N ASN A 75 21.62 8.64 1.28
CA ASN A 75 21.55 9.90 0.53
C ASN A 75 20.21 10.05 -0.20
N PHE A 76 19.49 8.96 -0.38
CA PHE A 76 18.13 8.97 -0.91
C PHE A 76 17.11 8.90 0.22
N SER A 77 16.09 9.74 0.11
CA SER A 77 14.91 9.70 0.97
C SER A 77 13.64 9.71 0.14
N PHE A 78 12.58 9.12 0.67
CA PHE A 78 11.30 9.08 0.00
C PHE A 78 10.15 9.38 0.95
N THR A 79 9.03 9.80 0.36
CA THR A 79 7.75 9.99 1.06
C THR A 79 6.61 9.70 0.08
N PHE A 80 5.40 9.58 0.60
CA PHE A 80 4.20 9.38 -0.18
C PHE A 80 3.20 10.50 0.07
N ARG A 81 2.59 10.99 -1.01
CA ARG A 81 1.44 11.89 -0.97
C ARG A 81 0.21 11.14 -1.38
N LEU A 82 -0.83 11.23 -0.56
CA LEU A 82 -2.12 10.61 -0.83
C LEU A 82 -3.10 11.70 -1.30
N ALA A 83 -3.85 11.43 -2.36
CA ALA A 83 -4.97 12.25 -2.78
C ALA A 83 -6.19 11.37 -3.01
N TYR A 84 -7.38 11.89 -2.75
CA TYR A 84 -8.63 11.14 -2.71
C TYR A 84 -9.68 11.77 -3.61
N SER A 85 -10.44 10.93 -4.32
CA SER A 85 -11.61 11.31 -5.10
C SER A 85 -12.81 10.49 -4.65
N ALA A 86 -13.77 11.15 -3.99
CA ALA A 86 -14.98 10.50 -3.48
C ALA A 86 -15.90 9.98 -4.59
N LEU A 87 -15.98 10.71 -5.71
CA LEU A 87 -16.88 10.41 -6.83
C LEU A 87 -16.22 9.59 -7.95
N GLY A 88 -14.92 9.31 -7.85
CA GLY A 88 -14.17 8.57 -8.87
C GLY A 88 -14.07 9.29 -10.23
N ASN A 89 -14.34 10.59 -10.28
CA ASN A 89 -14.38 11.40 -11.50
C ASN A 89 -13.02 12.07 -11.82
N ASN A 90 -11.90 11.46 -11.36
CA ASN A 90 -10.54 11.99 -11.47
C ASN A 90 -10.29 13.39 -10.86
N GLN A 91 -11.22 13.92 -10.06
CA GLN A 91 -11.00 15.12 -9.25
C GLN A 91 -10.47 14.71 -7.87
N PHE A 92 -9.17 14.91 -7.67
CA PHE A 92 -8.48 14.50 -6.45
C PHE A 92 -8.22 15.67 -5.53
N VAL A 93 -8.55 15.49 -4.24
CA VAL A 93 -8.20 16.41 -3.16
C VAL A 93 -7.07 15.80 -2.34
N GLN A 94 -6.06 16.59 -2.01
CA GLN A 94 -4.92 16.13 -1.21
C GLN A 94 -5.41 15.68 0.18
N SER A 95 -5.03 14.46 0.58
CA SER A 95 -5.34 13.92 1.90
C SER A 95 -4.57 14.67 2.99
N PRO A 96 -5.17 14.90 4.17
CA PRO A 96 -4.45 15.44 5.33
C PRO A 96 -3.42 14.46 5.89
N VAL A 97 -3.52 13.17 5.56
CA VAL A 97 -2.57 12.14 6.00
C VAL A 97 -1.21 12.40 5.33
N ARG A 98 -0.19 12.62 6.16
CA ARG A 98 1.20 12.82 5.74
C ARG A 98 2.04 11.66 6.21
N LEU A 99 2.68 10.96 5.28
CA LEU A 99 3.62 9.90 5.61
C LEU A 99 5.01 10.53 5.82
N PRO A 100 5.69 10.21 6.94
CA PRO A 100 6.99 10.81 7.25
C PRO A 100 7.99 10.48 6.14
N MET A 101 8.84 11.45 5.81
CA MET A 101 9.94 11.20 4.89
C MET A 101 10.96 10.29 5.57
N GLN A 102 11.38 9.23 4.90
CA GLN A 102 12.35 8.26 5.43
C GLN A 102 13.52 8.10 4.47
N ARG A 103 14.73 7.94 5.03
CA ARG A 103 15.94 7.58 4.26
C ARG A 103 15.92 6.10 3.91
N MET A 104 16.47 5.71 2.77
CA MET A 104 16.32 4.35 2.23
C MET A 104 16.82 3.26 3.18
N CYS A 105 18.07 3.33 3.65
CA CYS A 105 18.60 2.27 4.53
C CYS A 105 17.91 2.27 5.90
N HIS A 106 17.56 3.45 6.42
CA HIS A 106 16.77 3.52 7.65
C HIS A 106 15.43 2.81 7.48
N PHE A 107 14.71 3.05 6.37
CA PHE A 107 13.47 2.35 6.07
C PHE A 107 13.65 0.83 6.02
N LEU A 108 14.67 0.34 5.29
CA LEU A 108 14.95 -1.09 5.14
C LEU A 108 15.28 -1.80 6.46
N ASN A 109 15.87 -1.08 7.41
CA ASN A 109 16.21 -1.62 8.73
C ASN A 109 15.06 -1.50 9.76
N THR A 110 14.09 -0.60 9.52
CA THR A 110 13.01 -0.31 10.47
C THR A 110 11.67 -0.72 9.87
N THR A 111 10.91 0.22 9.32
CA THR A 111 9.55 0.04 8.80
C THR A 111 9.44 -1.15 7.85
N TYR A 112 10.45 -1.40 7.02
CA TYR A 112 10.40 -2.47 6.02
C TYR A 112 10.33 -3.87 6.63
N SER A 113 10.88 -4.08 7.83
CA SER A 113 10.86 -5.37 8.51
C SER A 113 9.45 -5.89 8.74
N ASP A 114 8.52 -4.98 9.10
CA ASP A 114 7.11 -5.30 9.36
C ASP A 114 6.35 -5.71 8.09
N TYR A 115 6.79 -5.23 6.91
CA TYR A 115 6.08 -5.41 5.64
C TYR A 115 6.81 -6.31 4.63
N TRP A 116 8.06 -6.69 4.89
CA TRP A 116 8.90 -7.50 4.00
C TRP A 116 8.19 -8.76 3.50
N HIS A 117 7.48 -9.45 4.39
CA HIS A 117 6.78 -10.70 4.10
C HIS A 117 5.74 -10.57 2.98
N PHE A 118 5.15 -9.39 2.80
CA PHE A 118 4.19 -9.15 1.71
C PHE A 118 4.86 -9.17 0.32
N TYR A 119 6.17 -8.95 0.24
CA TYR A 119 6.91 -8.84 -1.03
C TYR A 119 7.85 -10.02 -1.28
N ALA A 120 8.35 -10.68 -0.23
CA ALA A 120 9.40 -11.70 -0.30
C ALA A 120 9.19 -12.80 -1.35
N ASN A 121 7.94 -13.25 -1.57
CA ASN A 121 7.65 -14.36 -2.49
C ASN A 121 7.36 -13.92 -3.93
N VAL A 122 7.15 -12.62 -4.15
CA VAL A 122 6.68 -12.08 -5.44
C VAL A 122 7.64 -11.04 -6.04
N THR A 123 8.71 -10.68 -5.32
CA THR A 123 9.75 -9.77 -5.79
C THR A 123 11.15 -10.32 -5.48
N ASN A 124 12.18 -9.69 -6.05
CA ASN A 124 13.59 -9.87 -5.65
C ASN A 124 14.11 -8.63 -4.91
N PHE A 125 13.25 -8.00 -4.11
CA PHE A 125 13.63 -6.85 -3.30
C PHE A 125 14.71 -7.22 -2.28
N PRO A 126 15.53 -6.24 -1.82
CA PRO A 126 16.57 -6.48 -0.83
C PRO A 126 15.98 -7.06 0.45
N ALA A 127 16.70 -7.96 1.13
CA ALA A 127 16.28 -8.46 2.43
C ALA A 127 16.21 -7.34 3.48
N VAL A 128 15.55 -7.61 4.60
CA VAL A 128 15.49 -6.67 5.74
C VAL A 128 16.92 -6.29 6.16
N GLY A 129 17.19 -4.98 6.26
CA GLY A 129 18.51 -4.44 6.60
C GLY A 129 19.56 -4.50 5.47
N GLU A 130 19.28 -5.10 4.31
CA GLU A 130 20.22 -5.15 3.19
C GLU A 130 20.28 -3.77 2.49
N CYS A 131 21.33 -3.02 2.78
CA CYS A 131 21.59 -1.70 2.18
C CYS A 131 23.10 -1.52 1.88
N PRO A 132 23.50 -0.80 0.82
CA PRO A 132 22.68 -0.07 -0.16
C PRO A 132 21.83 -1.00 -1.04
N VAL A 133 20.67 -0.50 -1.49
CA VAL A 133 19.87 -1.19 -2.51
C VAL A 133 20.67 -1.19 -3.80
N GLN A 134 21.06 -2.38 -4.26
CA GLN A 134 21.97 -2.52 -5.39
C GLN A 134 21.29 -2.14 -6.71
N ALA A 135 22.02 -1.43 -7.57
CA ALA A 135 21.63 -1.16 -8.96
C ALA A 135 21.54 -2.48 -9.73
N LYS A 136 20.32 -2.88 -10.07
CA LYS A 136 20.02 -4.08 -10.86
C LYS A 136 18.57 -4.04 -11.36
N ARG A 137 18.22 -5.03 -12.17
CA ARG A 137 16.84 -5.29 -12.55
C ARG A 137 16.09 -5.96 -11.40
N TYR A 138 14.97 -5.36 -11.03
CA TYR A 138 14.01 -5.92 -10.08
C TYR A 138 12.76 -6.40 -10.81
N TYR A 139 12.10 -7.41 -10.24
CA TYR A 139 10.83 -7.92 -10.74
C TYR A 139 9.74 -7.83 -9.68
N VAL A 140 8.51 -7.74 -10.16
CA VAL A 140 7.29 -7.90 -9.37
C VAL A 140 6.38 -8.86 -10.13
N ARG A 141 5.98 -9.97 -9.49
CA ARG A 141 5.16 -11.02 -10.10
C ARG A 141 3.77 -11.03 -9.48
N ASP A 142 2.80 -10.56 -10.24
CA ASP A 142 1.37 -10.61 -9.90
C ASP A 142 1.06 -10.17 -8.46
N LYS A 143 1.70 -9.09 -8.01
CA LYS A 143 1.50 -8.54 -6.67
C LYS A 143 0.10 -7.95 -6.56
N THR A 144 -0.65 -8.40 -5.56
CA THR A 144 -1.94 -7.83 -5.17
C THR A 144 -1.76 -6.72 -4.13
N LEU A 145 -2.72 -5.78 -4.08
CA LEU A 145 -2.89 -4.93 -2.89
C LEU A 145 -3.48 -5.78 -1.78
N ASP A 146 -2.83 -5.80 -0.64
CA ASP A 146 -3.35 -6.47 0.54
C ASP A 146 -4.27 -5.51 1.31
N SER A 147 -5.51 -5.92 1.53
CA SER A 147 -6.49 -5.16 2.31
C SER A 147 -6.09 -5.00 3.77
N THR A 148 -5.18 -5.85 4.29
CA THR A 148 -4.69 -5.79 5.67
C THR A 148 -3.54 -4.80 5.88
N LEU A 149 -3.12 -4.06 4.85
CA LEU A 149 -2.11 -3.03 5.00
C LEU A 149 -2.64 -1.86 5.86
N PHE A 150 -1.73 -1.25 6.64
CA PHE A 150 -1.99 -0.25 7.69
C PHE A 150 -2.85 0.97 7.29
N LEU A 151 -3.12 1.16 6.00
CA LEU A 151 -3.91 2.28 5.50
C LEU A 151 -5.42 2.05 5.68
N GLN A 152 -5.90 0.83 5.97
CA GLN A 152 -7.33 0.52 5.99
C GLN A 152 -8.17 1.44 6.88
N ASP A 153 -7.71 1.75 8.10
CA ASP A 153 -8.46 2.61 9.04
C ASP A 153 -8.58 4.06 8.58
N TYR A 154 -7.71 4.49 7.65
CA TYR A 154 -7.63 5.86 7.14
C TYR A 154 -8.25 6.03 5.75
N LEU A 155 -8.40 4.95 4.98
CA LEU A 155 -8.90 5.00 3.62
C LEU A 155 -10.42 4.80 3.56
N LYS A 156 -11.12 5.78 2.99
CA LYS A 156 -12.54 5.70 2.66
C LYS A 156 -12.75 5.07 1.28
N SER A 157 -13.93 4.54 1.02
CA SER A 157 -14.32 4.09 -0.32
C SER A 157 -14.19 5.22 -1.35
N GLY A 158 -13.59 4.93 -2.50
CA GLY A 158 -13.38 5.87 -3.61
C GLY A 158 -12.04 5.64 -4.30
N LEU A 159 -11.68 6.54 -5.22
CA LEU A 159 -10.38 6.47 -5.89
C LEU A 159 -9.31 7.17 -5.05
N TRP A 160 -8.22 6.46 -4.82
CA TRP A 160 -7.03 7.00 -4.17
C TRP A 160 -5.91 7.09 -5.18
N LYS A 161 -5.16 8.18 -5.09
CA LYS A 161 -3.94 8.41 -5.85
C LYS A 161 -2.79 8.46 -4.87
N ILE A 162 -1.85 7.54 -4.99
CA ILE A 162 -0.63 7.52 -4.20
C ILE A 162 0.50 8.03 -5.08
N THR A 163 1.16 9.11 -4.67
CA THR A 163 2.33 9.65 -5.36
C THR A 163 3.56 9.42 -4.51
N MET A 164 4.44 8.53 -4.96
CA MET A 164 5.79 8.41 -4.40
C MET A 164 6.61 9.64 -4.79
N LEU A 165 7.44 10.14 -3.87
CA LEU A 165 8.41 11.20 -4.12
C LEU A 165 9.75 10.74 -3.59
N VAL A 166 10.79 10.90 -4.39
CA VAL A 166 12.17 10.57 -4.02
C VAL A 166 12.99 11.86 -4.00
N TYR A 167 14.00 11.90 -3.15
CA TYR A 167 14.90 13.02 -2.96
C TYR A 167 16.32 12.46 -2.87
N GLU A 168 17.26 13.14 -3.50
CA GLU A 168 18.69 12.82 -3.46
C GLU A 168 19.38 14.02 -2.79
N GLN A 169 20.03 13.81 -1.64
CA GLN A 169 20.66 14.87 -0.85
C GLN A 169 19.71 16.06 -0.57
N GLU A 170 18.44 15.78 -0.28
CA GLU A 170 17.38 16.77 -0.03
C GLU A 170 16.95 17.60 -1.27
N VAL A 171 17.57 17.37 -2.43
CA VAL A 171 17.10 17.88 -3.73
C VAL A 171 16.02 16.95 -4.27
N LYS A 172 14.89 17.52 -4.69
CA LYS A 172 13.74 16.77 -5.19
C LYS A 172 14.08 16.10 -6.52
N VAL A 173 14.06 14.77 -6.55
CA VAL A 173 14.06 13.95 -7.78
C VAL A 173 12.65 13.38 -7.92
N PRO A 174 11.73 14.04 -8.62
CA PRO A 174 10.32 13.68 -8.58
C PRO A 174 10.05 12.35 -9.31
N VAL A 175 10.35 11.20 -8.71
CA VAL A 175 9.91 9.90 -9.21
C VAL A 175 8.47 9.70 -8.78
N ALA A 176 7.52 10.29 -9.51
CA ALA A 176 6.12 10.02 -9.26
C ALA A 176 5.76 8.65 -9.84
N VAL A 177 5.67 7.65 -8.98
CA VAL A 177 4.92 6.42 -9.25
C VAL A 177 3.52 6.64 -8.70
N GLY A 178 2.57 6.89 -9.61
CA GLY A 178 1.15 6.89 -9.30
C GLY A 178 0.67 5.46 -9.10
N ILE A 179 -0.01 5.14 -8.00
CA ILE A 179 -0.92 4.00 -7.88
C ILE A 179 -2.34 4.55 -7.86
#